data_AF-A0A955R9X9-F1
#
_entry.id   AF-A0A955R9X9-F1
#
_cell.length_a   1.000
_cell.length_b   1.000
_cell.length_c   1.000
_cell.angle_alpha   90.00
_cell.angle_beta   90.00
_cell.angle_gamma   90.00
#
_symmetry.space_group_name_H-M   'P 1'
#
loop_
_entity.id
_entity.type
_entity.pdbx_description
1 polymer ?
#
loop_
_entity_poly.entity_id
_entity_poly.type
_entity_poly.pdbx_seq_one_letter_code
_entity_poly.pdbx_strand_id
1 'polypeptide(L)'
;MTPALLFALLSCTPEPTPVPTPVRAEIPTPLDLPDTTGVDFEAAFRQGIDLAMTVNARTLFDSHRMATQAFVPGCPDVYIGLPPEDVADLRLGMDAPGVTWADHCAQDEASVFYSGYGYWEGDVRVSGVAGTPEGLTIDGDRMLVADGVMGDADGVVFEFDGEASDAMQNTVATDYSSFRYSSLVDGTSTGSHPFPAGSPTPEGWRADLYVEVTGGDVESIELRGNAYFFTGTLAQRFDSIAVDLSFTGELGAGPDDCTLEPLGWIGLRDPDAVWYDLVFLPRSENDITGQPYPNDPLQQCDGCGTLYIRGVEQGTVCPDFTGVFDLTPPTVDEFVLSVRELPIGGAP
;
A
#
# COMPACT_ATOMS: atom_id res chain seq x y z
N MET A 1 -37.84 63.17 37.34
CA MET A 1 -39.22 62.71 37.07
C MET A 1 -39.31 62.38 35.58
N THR A 2 -39.76 61.17 35.31
CA THR A 2 -39.76 60.39 34.06
C THR A 2 -40.41 61.11 32.87
N PRO A 3 -39.84 61.06 31.65
CA PRO A 3 -40.58 61.41 30.44
C PRO A 3 -41.44 60.22 29.98
N ALA A 4 -42.70 60.52 29.69
CA ALA A 4 -43.69 59.57 29.21
C ALA A 4 -43.48 59.25 27.72
N LEU A 5 -43.59 57.96 27.41
CA LEU A 5 -43.59 57.37 26.08
C LEU A 5 -44.74 57.91 25.21
N LEU A 6 -44.41 58.24 23.96
CA LEU A 6 -45.36 58.38 22.87
C LEU A 6 -45.15 57.18 21.93
N PHE A 7 -46.06 56.20 21.99
CA PHE A 7 -46.09 55.05 21.08
C PHE A 7 -46.76 55.47 19.77
N ALA A 8 -45.98 55.57 18.69
CA ALA A 8 -46.51 55.64 17.33
C ALA A 8 -46.79 54.21 16.84
N LEU A 9 -48.07 53.90 16.61
CA LEU A 9 -48.52 52.68 15.96
C LEU A 9 -48.19 52.75 14.46
N LEU A 10 -47.06 52.18 14.05
CA LEU A 10 -46.76 51.84 12.66
C LEU A 10 -47.31 50.43 12.39
N SER A 11 -48.33 50.36 11.54
CA SER A 11 -48.89 49.10 11.04
C SER A 11 -47.91 48.44 10.07
N CYS A 12 -47.27 47.35 10.48
CA CYS A 12 -46.57 46.45 9.56
C CYS A 12 -47.61 45.59 8.84
N THR A 13 -47.88 45.86 7.56
CA THR A 13 -48.54 44.90 6.67
C THR A 13 -47.61 43.70 6.49
N PRO A 14 -48.07 42.46 6.77
CA PRO A 14 -47.25 41.27 6.57
C PRO A 14 -46.92 41.11 5.08
N GLU A 15 -45.63 41.01 4.78
CA GLU A 15 -45.12 40.74 3.44
C GLU A 15 -45.58 39.35 2.99
N PRO A 16 -46.16 39.19 1.79
CA PRO A 16 -46.65 37.89 1.35
C PRO A 16 -45.48 36.92 1.19
N THR A 17 -45.50 35.82 1.96
CA THR A 17 -44.51 34.75 1.86
C THR A 17 -44.46 34.24 0.42
N PRO A 18 -43.29 34.28 -0.26
CA PRO A 18 -43.18 33.75 -1.60
C PRO A 18 -43.48 32.25 -1.57
N VAL A 19 -44.47 31.82 -2.34
CA VAL A 19 -44.77 30.40 -2.53
C VAL A 19 -43.56 29.80 -3.24
N PRO A 20 -42.85 28.81 -2.66
CA PRO A 20 -41.73 28.17 -3.32
C PRO A 20 -42.23 27.60 -4.65
N THR A 21 -41.64 28.06 -5.75
CA THR A 21 -41.90 27.47 -7.06
C THR A 21 -41.45 26.02 -6.98
N PRO A 22 -42.31 25.03 -7.29
CA PRO A 22 -41.87 23.64 -7.31
C PRO A 22 -40.74 23.54 -8.34
N VAL A 23 -39.52 23.35 -7.84
CA VAL A 23 -38.37 23.01 -8.68
C VAL A 23 -38.74 21.69 -9.32
N ARG A 24 -39.01 21.71 -10.62
CA ARG A 24 -39.24 20.49 -11.39
C ARG A 24 -37.98 19.66 -11.20
N ALA A 25 -38.10 18.53 -10.49
CA ALA A 25 -36.99 17.60 -10.33
C ALA A 25 -36.50 17.28 -11.75
N GLU A 26 -35.28 17.72 -12.07
CA GLU A 26 -34.64 17.29 -13.30
C GLU A 26 -34.57 15.77 -13.21
N ILE A 27 -35.09 15.10 -14.24
CA ILE A 27 -34.95 13.66 -14.35
C ILE A 27 -33.44 13.43 -14.44
N PRO A 28 -32.83 12.64 -13.51
CA PRO A 28 -31.41 12.37 -13.57
C PRO A 28 -31.08 11.84 -14.96
N THR A 29 -30.14 12.48 -15.66
CA THR A 29 -29.60 11.92 -16.90
C THR A 29 -29.14 10.50 -16.60
N PRO A 30 -29.52 9.49 -17.41
CA PRO A 30 -29.06 8.13 -17.22
C PRO A 30 -27.54 8.12 -17.05
N LEU A 31 -27.06 7.44 -16.01
CA LEU A 31 -25.63 7.29 -15.78
C LEU A 31 -25.04 6.50 -16.93
N ASP A 32 -24.15 7.11 -17.70
CA ASP A 32 -23.45 6.43 -18.78
C ASP A 32 -22.43 5.47 -18.17
N LEU A 33 -22.59 4.18 -18.45
CA LEU A 33 -21.71 3.12 -17.99
C LEU A 33 -20.75 2.73 -19.12
N PRO A 34 -19.47 2.50 -18.82
CA PRO A 34 -18.50 2.08 -19.82
C PRO A 34 -18.86 0.72 -20.41
N ASP A 35 -18.44 0.47 -21.65
CA ASP A 35 -18.57 -0.85 -22.27
C ASP A 35 -17.66 -1.85 -21.55
N THR A 36 -18.28 -2.90 -21.03
CA THR A 36 -17.64 -4.02 -20.31
C THR A 36 -17.56 -5.29 -21.17
N THR A 37 -18.00 -5.23 -22.42
CA THR A 37 -17.97 -6.37 -23.33
C THR A 37 -16.54 -6.89 -23.47
N GLY A 38 -16.33 -8.16 -23.13
CA GLY A 38 -15.03 -8.82 -23.25
C GLY A 38 -14.06 -8.59 -22.09
N VAL A 39 -14.49 -7.93 -21.01
CA VAL A 39 -13.69 -7.86 -19.77
C VAL A 39 -13.85 -9.15 -18.99
N ASP A 40 -12.74 -9.81 -18.71
CA ASP A 40 -12.67 -10.89 -17.74
C ASP A 40 -12.42 -10.29 -16.34
N PHE A 41 -13.51 -10.02 -15.62
CA PHE A 41 -13.41 -9.42 -14.29
C PHE A 41 -12.80 -10.37 -13.26
N GLU A 42 -13.05 -11.67 -13.36
CA GLU A 42 -12.45 -12.67 -12.46
C GLU A 42 -10.92 -12.62 -12.55
N ALA A 43 -10.39 -12.67 -13.78
CA ALA A 43 -8.95 -12.54 -14.02
C ALA A 43 -8.41 -11.16 -13.61
N ALA A 44 -9.14 -10.07 -13.90
CA ALA A 44 -8.70 -8.71 -13.59
C ALA A 44 -8.55 -8.48 -12.07
N PHE A 45 -9.54 -8.89 -11.27
CA PHE A 45 -9.47 -8.75 -9.81
C PHE A 45 -8.42 -9.67 -9.21
N ARG A 46 -8.25 -10.89 -9.74
CA ARG A 46 -7.17 -11.78 -9.31
C ARG A 46 -5.80 -11.17 -9.55
N GLN A 47 -5.58 -10.64 -10.76
CA GLN A 47 -4.33 -9.94 -11.11
C GLN A 47 -4.13 -8.67 -10.28
N GLY A 48 -5.21 -7.97 -9.93
CA GLY A 48 -5.19 -6.83 -9.02
C GLY A 48 -4.58 -7.19 -7.67
N ILE A 49 -5.04 -8.28 -7.05
CA ILE A 49 -4.47 -8.77 -5.79
C ILE A 49 -3.01 -9.18 -5.94
N ASP A 50 -2.65 -9.93 -7.00
CA ASP A 50 -1.24 -10.28 -7.25
C ASP A 50 -0.36 -9.03 -7.35
N LEU A 51 -0.82 -8.01 -8.07
CA LEU A 51 -0.06 -6.79 -8.26
C LEU A 51 0.05 -5.97 -6.96
N ALA A 52 -1.03 -5.87 -6.18
CA ALA A 52 -1.01 -5.23 -4.87
C ALA A 52 0.05 -5.87 -3.95
N MET A 53 0.15 -7.20 -3.93
CA MET A 53 1.15 -7.93 -3.15
C MET A 53 2.61 -7.63 -3.58
N THR A 54 2.84 -7.20 -4.83
CA THR A 54 4.19 -6.80 -5.30
C THR A 54 4.60 -5.40 -4.85
N VAL A 55 3.65 -4.56 -4.44
CA VAL A 55 3.91 -3.23 -3.88
C VAL A 55 4.25 -3.40 -2.40
N ASN A 56 5.52 -3.63 -2.12
CA ASN A 56 6.03 -3.87 -0.77
C ASN A 56 7.41 -3.25 -0.58
N ALA A 57 7.75 -3.01 0.68
CA ALA A 57 9.02 -2.41 1.09
C ALA A 57 10.21 -3.33 0.77
N ARG A 58 10.03 -4.65 0.74
CA ARG A 58 11.10 -5.59 0.39
C ARG A 58 11.71 -5.29 -0.97
N THR A 59 10.88 -5.10 -2.00
CA THR A 59 11.34 -4.71 -3.34
C THR A 59 12.15 -3.41 -3.30
N LEU A 60 11.72 -2.42 -2.52
CA LEU A 60 12.41 -1.14 -2.40
C LEU A 60 13.76 -1.27 -1.70
N PHE A 61 13.83 -2.00 -0.58
CA PHE A 61 15.08 -2.25 0.14
C PHE A 61 16.08 -3.04 -0.68
N ASP A 62 15.65 -4.10 -1.37
CA ASP A 62 16.55 -4.87 -2.25
C ASP A 62 17.09 -4.00 -3.39
N SER A 63 16.24 -3.15 -3.96
CA SER A 63 16.63 -2.25 -5.05
C SER A 63 17.57 -1.15 -4.58
N HIS A 64 17.30 -0.55 -3.42
CA HIS A 64 18.17 0.42 -2.75
C HIS A 64 19.53 -0.21 -2.43
N ARG A 65 19.56 -1.42 -1.86
CA ARG A 65 20.80 -2.18 -1.61
C ARG A 65 21.60 -2.39 -2.89
N MET A 66 20.94 -2.83 -3.96
CA MET A 66 21.60 -3.05 -5.26
C MET A 66 22.16 -1.75 -5.83
N ALA A 67 21.40 -0.65 -5.73
CA ALA A 67 21.80 0.64 -6.26
C ALA A 67 22.93 1.29 -5.43
N THR A 68 23.00 1.03 -4.13
CA THR A 68 24.09 1.49 -3.25
C THR A 68 25.38 0.66 -3.38
N GLN A 69 25.36 -0.52 -4.02
CA GLN A 69 26.58 -1.26 -4.34
C GLN A 69 27.44 -0.57 -5.41
N ALA A 70 26.85 0.34 -6.19
CA ALA A 70 27.54 1.15 -7.18
C ALA A 70 28.31 2.35 -6.57
N PHE A 71 28.35 2.44 -5.24
CA PHE A 71 29.09 3.49 -4.52
C PHE A 71 30.54 3.57 -4.97
N VAL A 72 30.96 4.82 -5.18
CA VAL A 72 32.36 5.15 -5.42
C VAL A 72 32.82 6.15 -4.35
N PRO A 73 34.10 6.15 -3.95
CA PRO A 73 34.58 7.07 -2.93
C PRO A 73 34.24 8.54 -3.26
N GLY A 74 33.50 9.19 -2.36
CA GLY A 74 33.05 10.58 -2.52
C GLY A 74 31.81 10.78 -3.40
N CYS A 75 31.04 9.72 -3.67
CA CYS A 75 29.73 9.80 -4.32
C CYS A 75 28.89 8.53 -4.06
N PRO A 76 27.84 8.57 -3.22
CA PRO A 76 27.36 9.72 -2.44
C PRO A 76 28.11 9.89 -1.12
N ASP A 77 27.95 11.05 -0.47
CA ASP A 77 28.29 11.24 0.94
C ASP A 77 27.36 10.40 1.83
N VAL A 78 27.96 9.72 2.82
CA VAL A 78 27.26 8.79 3.75
C VAL A 78 27.45 9.25 5.20
N TYR A 79 26.34 9.24 5.95
CA TYR A 79 26.22 9.69 7.32
C TYR A 79 25.69 8.57 8.21
N ILE A 80 26.21 8.49 9.44
CA ILE A 80 25.60 7.68 10.50
C ILE A 80 24.57 8.58 11.19
N GLY A 81 23.31 8.13 11.23
CA GLY A 81 22.17 8.94 11.64
C GLY A 81 21.75 9.94 10.55
N LEU A 82 21.29 11.11 10.99
CA LEU A 82 20.81 12.16 10.09
C LEU A 82 21.96 13.06 9.62
N PRO A 83 21.96 13.50 8.35
CA PRO A 83 22.88 14.52 7.87
C PRO A 83 22.48 15.89 8.48
N PRO A 84 23.34 16.92 8.33
CA PRO A 84 22.95 18.29 8.65
C PRO A 84 21.64 18.71 7.96
N GLU A 85 20.80 19.51 8.61
CA GLU A 85 19.48 19.94 8.08
C GLU A 85 19.58 20.68 6.73
N ASP A 86 20.74 21.27 6.41
CA ASP A 86 21.00 21.95 5.14
C ASP A 86 21.36 20.99 3.99
N VAL A 87 21.60 19.71 4.29
CA VAL A 87 21.88 18.65 3.31
C VAL A 87 20.60 17.87 2.96
N ALA A 88 19.78 17.53 3.94
CA ALA A 88 18.48 16.90 3.72
C ALA A 88 17.47 17.32 4.81
N ASP A 89 16.25 17.71 4.41
CA ASP A 89 15.13 18.00 5.34
C ASP A 89 14.44 16.70 5.77
N LEU A 90 15.20 15.85 6.48
CA LEU A 90 14.67 14.62 7.08
C LEU A 90 13.97 14.96 8.40
N ARG A 91 12.65 14.85 8.42
CA ARG A 91 11.83 15.06 9.64
C ARG A 91 11.75 13.81 10.51
N LEU A 92 12.87 13.16 10.67
CA LEU A 92 13.04 12.07 11.62
C LEU A 92 13.43 12.67 12.97
N GLY A 93 13.09 12.02 14.08
CA GLY A 93 13.46 12.53 15.40
C GLY A 93 14.98 12.79 15.48
N MET A 94 15.41 13.83 16.21
CA MET A 94 16.83 14.27 16.24
C MET A 94 17.84 13.18 16.64
N ASP A 95 17.37 12.08 17.22
CA ASP A 95 18.18 10.92 17.65
C ASP A 95 17.88 9.65 16.83
N ALA A 96 17.34 9.78 15.61
CA ALA A 96 16.99 8.65 14.75
C ALA A 96 18.23 7.79 14.43
N PRO A 97 18.26 6.52 14.88
CA PRO A 97 19.39 5.64 14.64
C PRO A 97 19.33 5.08 13.22
N GLY A 98 20.31 5.37 12.37
CA GLY A 98 20.26 4.84 11.01
C GLY A 98 21.47 5.19 10.18
N VAL A 99 21.32 5.09 8.88
CA VAL A 99 22.31 5.49 7.88
C VAL A 99 21.60 6.34 6.85
N THR A 100 22.26 7.43 6.45
CA THR A 100 21.77 8.28 5.36
C THR A 100 22.84 8.38 4.31
N TRP A 101 22.46 8.31 3.04
CA TRP A 101 23.25 8.95 1.98
C TRP A 101 22.53 10.20 1.51
N ALA A 102 23.26 11.26 1.18
CA ALA A 102 22.70 12.48 0.63
C ALA A 102 23.74 13.20 -0.23
N ASP A 103 23.45 13.42 -1.51
CA ASP A 103 24.38 14.05 -2.45
C ASP A 103 23.69 14.50 -3.74
N HIS A 104 24.39 15.33 -4.52
CA HIS A 104 24.09 15.65 -5.92
C HIS A 104 25.35 15.47 -6.76
N CYS A 105 25.83 14.23 -6.82
CA CYS A 105 27.09 13.87 -7.46
C CYS A 105 26.87 13.05 -8.73
N ALA A 106 27.79 13.21 -9.69
CA ALA A 106 27.89 12.39 -10.88
C ALA A 106 29.37 12.11 -11.17
N GLN A 107 29.71 10.87 -11.50
CA GLN A 107 31.07 10.44 -11.75
C GLN A 107 31.23 9.97 -13.20
N ASP A 108 31.86 10.80 -14.03
CA ASP A 108 31.99 10.58 -15.48
C ASP A 108 32.64 9.22 -15.84
N GLU A 109 33.60 8.73 -15.04
CA GLU A 109 34.30 7.46 -15.31
C GLU A 109 33.50 6.21 -14.89
N ALA A 110 32.66 6.33 -13.86
CA ALA A 110 31.80 5.24 -13.39
C ALA A 110 30.41 5.27 -14.06
N SER A 111 30.07 6.39 -14.70
CA SER A 111 28.73 6.73 -15.18
C SER A 111 27.64 6.66 -14.11
N VAL A 112 28.00 6.64 -12.82
CA VAL A 112 27.05 6.59 -11.70
C VAL A 112 26.69 8.02 -11.28
N PHE A 113 25.42 8.24 -10.97
CA PHE A 113 24.96 9.49 -10.36
C PHE A 113 24.03 9.23 -9.17
N TYR A 114 24.09 10.13 -8.20
CA TYR A 114 23.19 10.22 -7.06
C TYR A 114 22.64 11.64 -7.00
N SER A 115 21.34 11.76 -6.78
CA SER A 115 20.72 13.05 -6.52
C SER A 115 19.63 12.90 -5.47
N GLY A 116 19.69 13.71 -4.42
CA GLY A 116 18.74 13.69 -3.31
C GLY A 116 19.29 12.93 -2.12
N TYR A 117 18.44 12.19 -1.41
CA TYR A 117 18.84 11.43 -0.22
C TYR A 117 18.08 10.10 -0.06
N GLY A 118 18.65 9.22 0.76
CA GLY A 118 17.98 8.04 1.27
C GLY A 118 18.46 7.71 2.68
N TYR A 119 17.52 7.69 3.63
CA TYR A 119 17.68 7.24 5.00
C TYR A 119 17.16 5.82 5.16
N TRP A 120 17.88 4.97 5.87
CA TRP A 120 17.35 3.69 6.30
C TRP A 120 17.82 3.29 7.70
N GLU A 121 16.98 2.52 8.37
CA GLU A 121 17.28 1.85 9.63
C GLU A 121 16.70 0.43 9.61
N GLY A 122 17.30 -0.46 10.40
CA GLY A 122 16.82 -1.81 10.57
C GLY A 122 17.35 -2.44 11.86
N ASP A 123 16.50 -3.23 12.51
CA ASP A 123 16.78 -3.97 13.73
C ASP A 123 16.37 -5.43 13.56
N VAL A 124 17.16 -6.33 14.14
CA VAL A 124 16.81 -7.75 14.26
C VAL A 124 17.03 -8.18 15.70
N ARG A 125 15.99 -8.77 16.29
CA ARG A 125 15.99 -9.30 17.65
C ARG A 125 15.75 -10.80 17.58
N VAL A 126 16.56 -11.56 18.33
CA VAL A 126 16.40 -13.00 18.46
C VAL A 126 16.14 -13.32 19.93
N SER A 127 15.07 -14.06 20.18
CA SER A 127 14.67 -14.48 21.51
C SER A 127 14.24 -15.96 21.53
N GLY A 128 14.23 -16.57 22.73
CA GLY A 128 13.86 -17.98 22.88
C GLY A 128 15.00 -18.97 22.59
N VAL A 129 14.65 -20.25 22.46
CA VAL A 129 15.60 -21.35 22.29
C VAL A 129 15.06 -22.34 21.27
N ALA A 130 15.83 -22.57 20.21
CA ALA A 130 15.48 -23.54 19.18
C ALA A 130 15.30 -24.95 19.77
N GLY A 131 14.29 -25.68 19.29
CA GLY A 131 14.01 -27.05 19.76
C GLY A 131 13.35 -27.12 21.13
N THR A 132 12.73 -26.02 21.59
CA THR A 132 11.82 -26.01 22.75
C THR A 132 10.37 -25.81 22.30
N PRO A 133 9.37 -26.15 23.13
CA PRO A 133 7.96 -25.81 22.86
C PRO A 133 7.70 -24.30 22.78
N GLU A 134 8.48 -23.49 23.51
CA GLU A 134 8.41 -22.03 23.42
C GLU A 134 8.96 -21.50 22.09
N GLY A 135 9.93 -22.20 21.51
CA GLY A 135 10.52 -21.90 20.21
C GLY A 135 11.61 -20.83 20.22
N LEU A 136 12.18 -20.61 19.03
CA LEU A 136 13.06 -19.49 18.70
C LEU A 136 12.23 -18.48 17.91
N THR A 137 12.16 -17.24 18.39
CA THR A 137 11.50 -16.15 17.70
C THR A 137 12.54 -15.16 17.18
N ILE A 138 12.38 -14.77 15.92
CA ILE A 138 13.17 -13.75 15.26
C ILE A 138 12.21 -12.64 14.84
N ASP A 139 12.43 -11.45 15.37
CA ASP A 139 11.70 -10.24 15.03
C ASP A 139 12.65 -9.33 14.23
N GLY A 140 12.19 -8.82 13.10
CA GLY A 140 12.92 -7.86 12.28
C GLY A 140 12.03 -6.69 11.93
N ASP A 141 12.57 -5.47 11.95
CA ASP A 141 11.87 -4.26 11.52
C ASP A 141 12.83 -3.36 10.76
N ARG A 142 12.37 -2.69 9.71
CA ARG A 142 13.17 -1.70 8.97
C ARG A 142 12.31 -0.62 8.34
N MET A 143 12.93 0.54 8.15
CA MET A 143 12.32 1.75 7.56
C MET A 143 13.27 2.37 6.53
N LEU A 144 12.70 2.88 5.45
CA LEU A 144 13.35 3.59 4.35
C LEU A 144 12.58 4.90 4.13
N VAL A 145 13.30 6.02 4.11
CA VAL A 145 12.76 7.32 3.71
C VAL A 145 13.67 7.89 2.64
N ALA A 146 13.13 8.26 1.48
CA ALA A 146 13.94 8.82 0.42
C ALA A 146 13.19 9.91 -0.35
N ASP A 147 13.97 10.83 -0.87
CA ASP A 147 13.65 11.68 -2.03
C ASP A 147 14.92 11.64 -2.86
N GLY A 148 15.09 10.51 -3.57
CA GLY A 148 16.40 10.10 -4.05
C GLY A 148 16.33 9.34 -5.35
N VAL A 149 17.23 9.70 -6.26
CA VAL A 149 17.46 9.00 -7.52
C VAL A 149 18.91 8.55 -7.62
N MET A 150 19.07 7.30 -8.06
CA MET A 150 20.35 6.67 -8.36
C MET A 150 20.28 6.18 -9.81
N GLY A 151 21.36 6.38 -10.55
CA GLY A 151 21.45 5.88 -11.91
C GLY A 151 22.87 5.61 -12.37
N ASP A 152 22.95 5.00 -13.54
CA ASP A 152 24.17 4.64 -14.24
C ASP A 152 24.16 5.15 -15.70
N ALA A 153 25.05 4.62 -16.54
CA ALA A 153 25.12 4.96 -17.96
C ALA A 153 23.84 4.66 -18.75
N ASP A 154 23.09 3.65 -18.31
CA ASP A 154 21.89 3.15 -18.98
C ASP A 154 20.62 3.85 -18.49
N GLY A 155 20.68 4.58 -17.37
CA GLY A 155 19.64 5.48 -16.90
C GLY A 155 19.39 5.39 -15.40
N VAL A 156 18.15 5.62 -14.98
CA VAL A 156 17.74 5.49 -13.57
C VAL A 156 17.67 4.00 -13.19
N VAL A 157 18.46 3.60 -12.20
CA VAL A 157 18.44 2.24 -11.66
C VAL A 157 17.51 2.11 -10.48
N PHE A 158 17.37 3.16 -9.68
CA PHE A 158 16.47 3.22 -8.53
C PHE A 158 16.07 4.66 -8.25
N GLU A 159 14.76 4.91 -8.17
CA GLU A 159 14.19 6.16 -7.70
C GLU A 159 13.13 5.83 -6.66
N PHE A 160 13.16 6.55 -5.54
CA PHE A 160 12.13 6.48 -4.53
C PHE A 160 11.92 7.87 -3.90
N ASP A 161 10.65 8.29 -3.89
CA ASP A 161 10.16 9.49 -3.21
C ASP A 161 9.02 9.07 -2.28
N GLY A 162 9.31 8.98 -0.98
CA GLY A 162 8.36 8.60 0.05
C GLY A 162 8.97 7.83 1.23
N GLU A 163 8.10 7.09 1.91
CA GLU A 163 8.40 6.28 3.09
C GLU A 163 7.98 4.83 2.86
N ALA A 164 8.81 3.89 3.32
CA ALA A 164 8.49 2.48 3.32
C ALA A 164 8.97 1.85 4.61
N SER A 165 8.17 0.95 5.17
CA SER A 165 8.59 0.12 6.29
C SER A 165 8.09 -1.31 6.11
N ASP A 166 8.84 -2.27 6.64
CA ASP A 166 8.32 -3.60 6.86
C ASP A 166 8.81 -4.18 8.18
N ALA A 167 8.06 -5.18 8.64
CA ALA A 167 8.39 -5.95 9.83
C ALA A 167 8.13 -7.43 9.55
N MET A 168 8.97 -8.27 10.14
CA MET A 168 8.83 -9.70 10.14
C MET A 168 8.85 -10.24 11.56
N GLN A 169 8.10 -11.30 11.78
CA GLN A 169 8.24 -12.18 12.93
C GLN A 169 8.25 -13.61 12.41
N ASN A 170 9.23 -14.41 12.83
CA ASN A 170 9.30 -15.82 12.51
C ASN A 170 9.56 -16.61 13.79
N THR A 171 8.66 -17.54 14.11
CA THR A 171 8.77 -18.41 15.27
C THR A 171 8.91 -19.85 14.82
N VAL A 172 9.96 -20.51 15.30
CA VAL A 172 10.21 -21.95 15.06
C VAL A 172 10.27 -22.67 16.40
N ALA A 173 9.22 -23.44 16.70
CA ALA A 173 9.12 -24.29 17.88
C ALA A 173 9.20 -25.78 17.51
N THR A 174 9.14 -26.67 18.51
CA THR A 174 9.17 -28.12 18.27
C THR A 174 7.94 -28.65 17.54
N ASP A 175 6.80 -27.99 17.73
CA ASP A 175 5.47 -28.46 17.38
C ASP A 175 4.73 -27.52 16.43
N TYR A 176 5.26 -26.31 16.20
CA TYR A 176 4.72 -25.36 15.24
C TYR A 176 5.82 -24.48 14.64
N SER A 177 5.51 -23.89 13.50
CA SER A 177 6.22 -22.75 12.93
C SER A 177 5.20 -21.72 12.52
N SER A 178 5.45 -20.44 12.79
CA SER A 178 4.59 -19.36 12.35
C SER A 178 5.42 -18.19 11.84
N PHE A 179 4.85 -17.42 10.91
CA PHE A 179 5.42 -16.17 10.49
C PHE A 179 4.35 -15.09 10.35
N ARG A 180 4.80 -13.85 10.49
CA ARG A 180 4.06 -12.64 10.17
C ARG A 180 4.98 -11.72 9.39
N TYR A 181 4.51 -11.18 8.28
CA TYR A 181 5.18 -10.14 7.51
C TYR A 181 4.19 -9.01 7.30
N SER A 182 4.59 -7.78 7.62
CA SER A 182 3.80 -6.59 7.34
C SER A 182 4.65 -5.59 6.59
N SER A 183 4.09 -4.94 5.57
CA SER A 183 4.75 -3.88 4.81
C SER A 183 3.81 -2.70 4.64
N LEU A 184 4.34 -1.49 4.79
CA LEU A 184 3.70 -0.24 4.45
C LEU A 184 4.57 0.50 3.45
N VAL A 185 3.96 0.99 2.38
CA VAL A 185 4.61 1.82 1.36
C VAL A 185 3.74 3.03 1.10
N ASP A 186 4.26 4.23 1.35
CA ASP A 186 3.67 5.50 0.95
C ASP A 186 4.70 6.27 0.12
N GLY A 187 4.60 6.19 -1.20
CA GLY A 187 5.58 6.83 -2.06
C GLY A 187 5.44 6.50 -3.54
N THR A 188 6.42 6.98 -4.30
CA THR A 188 6.56 6.75 -5.74
C THR A 188 7.89 6.05 -6.00
N SER A 189 7.88 4.98 -6.80
CA SER A 189 9.10 4.27 -7.17
C SER A 189 9.20 4.05 -8.67
N THR A 190 10.40 4.25 -9.21
CA THR A 190 10.78 3.91 -10.58
C THR A 190 12.19 3.28 -10.61
N GLY A 191 12.65 2.89 -11.80
CA GLY A 191 14.01 2.42 -12.05
C GLY A 191 14.10 0.94 -12.40
N SER A 192 15.21 0.56 -13.04
CA SER A 192 15.40 -0.78 -13.60
C SER A 192 15.67 -1.87 -12.56
N HIS A 193 16.11 -1.53 -11.35
CA HIS A 193 16.28 -2.49 -10.25
C HIS A 193 14.95 -2.98 -9.67
N PRO A 194 14.03 -2.11 -9.22
CA PRO A 194 12.72 -2.56 -8.72
C PRO A 194 11.83 -3.07 -9.85
N PHE A 195 12.03 -2.58 -11.08
CA PHE A 195 11.19 -2.89 -12.23
C PHE A 195 12.02 -3.37 -13.43
N PRO A 196 12.63 -4.57 -13.35
CA PRO A 196 13.39 -5.12 -14.47
C PRO A 196 12.49 -5.38 -15.68
N ALA A 197 13.10 -5.54 -16.86
CA ALA A 197 12.38 -5.91 -18.07
C ALA A 197 11.56 -7.20 -17.87
N GLY A 198 10.24 -7.11 -18.03
CA GLY A 198 9.30 -8.20 -17.76
C GLY A 198 8.60 -8.13 -16.41
N SER A 199 8.94 -7.16 -15.56
CA SER A 199 8.12 -6.79 -14.39
C SER A 199 6.68 -6.49 -14.82
N PRO A 200 5.67 -6.82 -13.99
CA PRO A 200 4.29 -6.44 -14.25
C PRO A 200 4.06 -4.91 -14.20
N THR A 201 5.03 -4.14 -13.70
CA THR A 201 5.00 -2.67 -13.57
C THR A 201 6.30 -2.05 -14.06
N PRO A 202 6.66 -2.20 -15.35
CA PRO A 202 8.00 -1.87 -15.86
C PRO A 202 8.37 -0.39 -15.72
N GLU A 203 7.40 0.52 -15.68
CA GLU A 203 7.63 1.96 -15.49
C GLU A 203 7.53 2.39 -14.02
N GLY A 204 7.15 1.48 -13.11
CA GLY A 204 6.97 1.77 -11.69
C GLY A 204 5.54 2.10 -11.28
N TRP A 205 5.40 2.63 -10.07
CA TRP A 205 4.13 2.89 -9.42
C TRP A 205 4.19 4.04 -8.40
N ARG A 206 3.01 4.53 -8.01
CA ARG A 206 2.77 5.36 -6.82
C ARG A 206 1.78 4.65 -5.91
N ALA A 207 2.06 4.54 -4.62
CA ALA A 207 1.20 3.80 -3.70
C ALA A 207 1.13 4.44 -2.31
N ASP A 208 0.04 4.13 -1.62
CA ASP A 208 -0.15 4.19 -0.17
C ASP A 208 -0.81 2.85 0.16
N LEU A 209 0.00 1.81 0.39
CA LEU A 209 -0.46 0.43 0.50
C LEU A 209 0.17 -0.27 1.70
N TYR A 210 -0.70 -0.86 2.51
CA TYR A 210 -0.37 -1.78 3.58
C TYR A 210 -0.71 -3.21 3.18
N VAL A 211 0.24 -4.11 3.42
CA VAL A 211 0.12 -5.54 3.23
C VAL A 211 0.51 -6.22 4.54
N GLU A 212 -0.30 -7.14 5.03
CA GLU A 212 0.09 -8.06 6.09
C GLU A 212 -0.22 -9.49 5.69
N VAL A 213 0.69 -10.40 6.02
CA VAL A 213 0.61 -11.81 5.71
C VAL A 213 1.02 -12.59 6.95
N THR A 214 0.21 -13.54 7.38
CA THR A 214 0.60 -14.55 8.36
C THR A 214 0.57 -15.93 7.72
N GLY A 215 1.34 -16.86 8.26
CA GLY A 215 1.30 -18.24 7.84
C GLY A 215 2.06 -19.17 8.77
N GLY A 216 2.07 -20.46 8.41
CA GLY A 216 2.65 -21.53 9.21
C GLY A 216 1.62 -22.20 10.13
N ASP A 217 1.06 -21.47 11.09
CA ASP A 217 -0.02 -21.96 11.96
C ASP A 217 -1.40 -21.47 11.49
N VAL A 218 -1.54 -20.16 11.29
CA VAL A 218 -2.74 -19.50 10.80
C VAL A 218 -2.36 -18.62 9.61
N GLU A 219 -2.92 -18.95 8.46
CA GLU A 219 -2.74 -18.17 7.24
C GLU A 219 -3.75 -17.03 7.20
N SER A 220 -3.28 -15.81 6.97
CA SER A 220 -4.13 -14.65 6.74
C SER A 220 -3.41 -13.63 5.87
N ILE A 221 -4.19 -12.87 5.09
CA ILE A 221 -3.69 -11.75 4.29
C ILE A 221 -4.59 -10.56 4.57
N GLU A 222 -4.01 -9.41 4.83
CA GLU A 222 -4.69 -8.13 4.91
C GLU A 222 -4.08 -7.16 3.91
N LEU A 223 -4.93 -6.50 3.11
CA LEU A 223 -4.55 -5.53 2.09
C LEU A 223 -5.34 -4.25 2.29
N ARG A 224 -4.66 -3.11 2.41
CA ARG A 224 -5.32 -1.82 2.62
C ARG A 224 -4.61 -0.69 1.92
N GLY A 225 -5.36 0.14 1.20
CA GLY A 225 -4.85 1.36 0.58
C GLY A 225 -5.03 1.36 -0.92
N ASN A 226 -4.11 1.99 -1.65
CA ASN A 226 -4.20 2.19 -3.08
C ASN A 226 -2.85 2.17 -3.78
N ALA A 227 -2.86 1.77 -5.06
CA ALA A 227 -1.71 1.87 -5.95
C ALA A 227 -2.14 2.37 -7.32
N TYR A 228 -1.31 3.20 -7.94
CA TYR A 228 -1.40 3.67 -9.32
C TYR A 228 -0.16 3.21 -10.08
N PHE A 229 -0.37 2.58 -11.23
CA PHE A 229 0.68 2.03 -12.07
C PHE A 229 0.86 2.91 -13.30
N PHE A 230 2.10 3.29 -13.59
CA PHE A 230 2.40 4.22 -14.70
C PHE A 230 2.15 3.63 -16.08
N THR A 231 2.02 2.30 -16.16
CA THR A 231 1.54 1.56 -17.31
C THR A 231 0.24 0.85 -16.96
N GLY A 232 -0.79 0.96 -17.82
CA GLY A 232 -2.02 0.19 -17.71
C GLY A 232 -1.78 -1.30 -17.95
N THR A 233 -1.36 -2.03 -16.93
CA THR A 233 -0.94 -3.44 -17.03
C THR A 233 -1.95 -4.43 -16.47
N LEU A 234 -2.90 -3.96 -15.67
CA LEU A 234 -3.95 -4.80 -15.08
C LEU A 234 -5.00 -5.14 -16.13
N ALA A 235 -5.03 -6.39 -16.55
CA ALA A 235 -5.89 -6.93 -17.61
C ALA A 235 -5.88 -6.07 -18.89
N GLN A 236 -4.76 -5.36 -19.16
CA GLN A 236 -4.62 -4.38 -20.25
C GLN A 236 -5.70 -3.27 -20.24
N ARG A 237 -6.33 -3.01 -19.09
CA ARG A 237 -7.46 -2.09 -18.96
C ARG A 237 -7.34 -1.14 -17.78
N PHE A 238 -6.83 -1.61 -16.65
CA PHE A 238 -6.81 -0.86 -15.40
C PHE A 238 -5.42 -0.30 -15.10
N ASP A 239 -5.40 0.86 -14.46
CA ASP A 239 -4.19 1.60 -14.07
C ASP A 239 -4.05 1.78 -12.56
N SER A 240 -5.10 1.47 -11.79
CA SER A 240 -5.09 1.67 -10.34
C SER A 240 -5.84 0.58 -9.60
N ILE A 241 -5.44 0.36 -8.35
CA ILE A 241 -6.12 -0.47 -7.36
C ILE A 241 -6.45 0.39 -6.15
N ALA A 242 -7.62 0.18 -5.57
CA ALA A 242 -7.92 0.56 -4.19
C ALA A 242 -8.46 -0.68 -3.48
N VAL A 243 -8.01 -0.97 -2.26
CA VAL A 243 -8.31 -2.23 -1.61
C VAL A 243 -8.47 -2.03 -0.11
N ASP A 244 -9.42 -2.76 0.46
CA ASP A 244 -9.56 -2.96 1.89
C ASP A 244 -10.11 -4.38 2.07
N LEU A 245 -9.21 -5.36 2.11
CA LEU A 245 -9.54 -6.77 1.97
C LEU A 245 -8.79 -7.62 3.01
N SER A 246 -9.44 -8.68 3.48
CA SER A 246 -8.86 -9.69 4.37
C SER A 246 -9.20 -11.10 3.87
N PHE A 247 -8.22 -11.99 3.89
CA PHE A 247 -8.37 -13.42 3.63
C PHE A 247 -7.96 -14.22 4.86
N THR A 248 -8.63 -15.34 5.11
CA THR A 248 -8.24 -16.32 6.13
C THR A 248 -8.04 -17.67 5.44
N GLY A 249 -6.92 -18.35 5.72
CA GLY A 249 -6.65 -19.69 5.18
C GLY A 249 -7.32 -20.80 5.98
N GLU A 250 -7.23 -22.03 5.47
CA GLU A 250 -7.92 -23.21 6.00
C GLU A 250 -7.66 -23.47 7.49
N LEU A 251 -6.44 -23.23 7.96
CA LEU A 251 -6.06 -23.46 9.36
C LEU A 251 -6.61 -22.39 10.32
N GLY A 252 -6.89 -21.19 9.81
CA GLY A 252 -7.49 -20.08 10.57
C GLY A 252 -9.01 -20.10 10.58
N ALA A 253 -9.63 -20.88 9.68
CA ALA A 253 -11.06 -20.93 9.55
C ALA A 253 -11.72 -21.57 10.79
N GLY A 254 -12.67 -20.86 11.37
CA GLY A 254 -13.54 -21.41 12.41
C GLY A 254 -14.49 -22.47 11.84
N PRO A 255 -15.29 -23.12 12.70
CA PRO A 255 -16.29 -24.10 12.24
C PRO A 255 -17.43 -23.48 11.43
N ASP A 256 -17.45 -22.15 11.28
CA ASP A 256 -18.47 -21.41 10.54
C ASP A 256 -18.15 -21.42 9.04
N ASP A 257 -19.16 -21.77 8.25
CA ASP A 257 -19.05 -22.11 6.81
C ASP A 257 -18.52 -20.98 5.92
N CYS A 258 -18.44 -19.73 6.42
CA CYS A 258 -18.01 -18.54 5.66
C CYS A 258 -16.66 -17.96 6.11
N THR A 259 -15.91 -18.61 7.02
CA THR A 259 -14.65 -18.02 7.52
C THR A 259 -13.55 -17.91 6.46
N LEU A 260 -13.64 -18.72 5.40
CA LEU A 260 -12.72 -18.70 4.25
C LEU A 260 -13.07 -17.64 3.20
N GLU A 261 -14.19 -16.95 3.37
CA GLU A 261 -14.61 -15.94 2.42
C GLU A 261 -13.67 -14.74 2.45
N PRO A 262 -13.34 -14.16 1.28
CA PRO A 262 -12.76 -12.83 1.22
C PRO A 262 -13.68 -11.84 1.94
N LEU A 263 -13.11 -11.02 2.82
CA LEU A 263 -13.83 -9.95 3.50
C LEU A 263 -13.36 -8.60 2.97
N GLY A 264 -14.27 -7.66 2.76
CA GLY A 264 -13.99 -6.29 2.35
C GLY A 264 -14.28 -6.03 0.88
N TRP A 265 -13.42 -5.26 0.22
CA TRP A 265 -13.61 -4.88 -1.18
C TRP A 265 -12.28 -4.61 -1.90
N ILE A 266 -12.32 -4.70 -3.22
CA ILE A 266 -11.26 -4.27 -4.13
C ILE A 266 -11.87 -3.48 -5.28
N GLY A 267 -11.34 -2.30 -5.55
CA GLY A 267 -11.66 -1.44 -6.66
C GLY A 267 -10.53 -1.43 -7.69
N LEU A 268 -10.88 -1.54 -8.97
CA LEU A 268 -9.97 -1.30 -10.08
C LEU A 268 -10.38 -0.02 -10.80
N ARG A 269 -9.42 0.81 -11.19
CA ARG A 269 -9.68 2.03 -11.96
C ARG A 269 -9.13 1.93 -13.37
N ASP A 270 -9.90 2.36 -14.36
CA ASP A 270 -9.40 2.53 -15.72
C ASP A 270 -8.79 3.93 -15.95
N PRO A 271 -8.07 4.15 -17.08
CA PRO A 271 -7.51 5.45 -17.44
C PRO A 271 -8.52 6.58 -17.64
N ASP A 272 -9.80 6.26 -17.84
CA ASP A 272 -10.90 7.23 -17.94
C ASP A 272 -11.46 7.61 -16.55
N ALA A 273 -10.78 7.17 -15.48
CA ALA A 273 -11.12 7.39 -14.07
C ALA A 273 -12.47 6.76 -13.65
N VAL A 274 -12.86 5.65 -14.29
CA VAL A 274 -14.01 4.86 -13.87
C VAL A 274 -13.57 3.76 -12.91
N TRP A 275 -14.26 3.66 -11.78
CA TRP A 275 -14.05 2.63 -10.77
C TRP A 275 -15.00 1.44 -10.94
N TYR A 276 -14.42 0.26 -10.75
CA TYR A 276 -15.02 -1.06 -10.81
C TYR A 276 -14.77 -1.74 -9.46
N ASP A 277 -15.77 -1.74 -8.59
CA ASP A 277 -15.63 -2.18 -7.21
C ASP A 277 -16.24 -3.58 -7.05
N LEU A 278 -15.43 -4.54 -6.63
CA LEU A 278 -15.89 -5.85 -6.22
C LEU A 278 -16.01 -5.88 -4.69
N VAL A 279 -17.24 -6.02 -4.21
CA VAL A 279 -17.57 -5.96 -2.78
C VAL A 279 -17.96 -7.36 -2.30
N PHE A 280 -17.26 -7.84 -1.27
CA PHE A 280 -17.53 -9.11 -0.60
C PHE A 280 -18.27 -8.88 0.73
N LEU A 281 -18.15 -9.82 1.67
CA LEU A 281 -18.65 -9.69 3.03
C LEU A 281 -17.95 -8.54 3.79
N PRO A 282 -18.64 -7.82 4.70
CA PRO A 282 -18.00 -6.75 5.46
C PRO A 282 -16.82 -7.25 6.29
N ARG A 283 -15.72 -6.50 6.29
CA ARG A 283 -14.54 -6.77 7.12
C ARG A 283 -14.76 -6.58 8.63
N SER A 284 -15.80 -5.85 9.01
CA SER A 284 -16.15 -5.58 10.40
C SER A 284 -17.66 -5.64 10.61
N GLU A 285 -18.10 -6.26 11.71
CA GLU A 285 -19.52 -6.34 12.10
C GLU A 285 -20.14 -4.98 12.38
N ASN A 286 -19.32 -4.01 12.79
CA ASN A 286 -19.76 -2.63 13.03
C ASN A 286 -19.49 -1.80 11.78
N ASP A 287 -20.53 -1.49 11.03
CA ASP A 287 -20.50 -0.39 10.09
C ASP A 287 -20.19 0.91 10.85
N ILE A 288 -19.19 1.66 10.37
CA ILE A 288 -18.81 2.99 10.86
C ILE A 288 -20.00 3.97 10.70
N THR A 289 -20.93 3.69 9.78
CA THR A 289 -22.12 4.51 9.52
C THR A 289 -23.41 4.00 10.21
N GLY A 290 -23.35 2.85 10.92
CA GLY A 290 -24.47 2.25 11.64
C GLY A 290 -25.64 1.76 10.77
N GLN A 291 -25.45 1.67 9.46
CA GLN A 291 -26.40 1.09 8.51
C GLN A 291 -26.00 -0.37 8.20
N PRO A 292 -26.93 -1.34 8.29
CA PRO A 292 -26.66 -2.67 7.78
C PRO A 292 -26.37 -2.58 6.27
N TYR A 293 -25.29 -3.21 5.83
CA TYR A 293 -24.99 -3.31 4.40
C TYR A 293 -26.21 -3.93 3.68
N PRO A 294 -26.69 -3.34 2.57
CA PRO A 294 -27.86 -3.84 1.84
C PRO A 294 -27.62 -5.18 1.11
N ASN A 295 -26.52 -5.86 1.40
CA ASN A 295 -26.02 -7.01 0.64
C ASN A 295 -26.48 -8.36 1.25
N ASP A 296 -27.79 -8.55 1.38
CA ASP A 296 -28.39 -9.84 1.72
C ASP A 296 -28.70 -10.61 0.40
N PRO A 297 -28.14 -11.80 0.12
CA PRO A 297 -27.46 -12.73 1.02
C PRO A 297 -26.01 -12.99 0.58
N LEU A 298 -25.05 -12.21 1.07
CA LEU A 298 -23.62 -12.57 1.01
C LEU A 298 -23.27 -13.78 1.93
N GLN A 299 -24.28 -14.55 2.38
CA GLN A 299 -24.13 -15.75 3.23
C GLN A 299 -23.93 -17.04 2.43
N GLN A 300 -23.68 -16.97 1.12
CA GLN A 300 -23.59 -18.18 0.27
C GLN A 300 -22.25 -18.90 0.38
N CYS A 301 -21.25 -18.29 1.04
CA CYS A 301 -19.90 -18.84 1.23
C CYS A 301 -19.33 -19.44 -0.08
N ASP A 302 -19.41 -18.67 -1.17
CA ASP A 302 -19.06 -19.11 -2.53
C ASP A 302 -17.80 -18.42 -3.09
N GLY A 303 -17.12 -17.59 -2.31
CA GLY A 303 -15.94 -16.82 -2.72
C GLY A 303 -16.25 -15.66 -3.67
N CYS A 304 -17.53 -15.35 -3.90
CA CYS A 304 -17.95 -14.38 -4.90
C CYS A 304 -18.27 -13.00 -4.31
N GLY A 305 -17.93 -11.95 -5.06
CA GLY A 305 -18.27 -10.58 -4.75
C GLY A 305 -19.36 -10.02 -5.67
N THR A 306 -19.95 -8.90 -5.27
CA THR A 306 -20.86 -8.10 -6.11
C THR A 306 -20.08 -6.98 -6.80
N LEU A 307 -20.13 -6.94 -8.13
CA LEU A 307 -19.50 -5.91 -8.95
C LEU A 307 -20.37 -4.66 -9.04
N TYR A 308 -19.78 -3.51 -8.74
CA TYR A 308 -20.35 -2.19 -8.94
C TYR A 308 -19.51 -1.39 -9.94
N ILE A 309 -20.17 -0.71 -10.87
CA ILE A 309 -19.51 0.22 -11.79
C ILE A 309 -20.12 1.60 -11.58
N ARG A 310 -19.30 2.56 -11.14
CA ARG A 310 -19.79 3.88 -10.72
C ARG A 310 -20.93 3.79 -9.68
N GLY A 311 -20.84 2.81 -8.79
CA GLY A 311 -21.87 2.54 -7.76
C GLY A 311 -23.14 1.85 -8.26
N VAL A 312 -23.20 1.42 -9.52
CA VAL A 312 -24.33 0.65 -10.07
C VAL A 312 -23.97 -0.83 -10.11
N GLU A 313 -24.75 -1.66 -9.43
CA GLU A 313 -24.61 -3.12 -9.42
C GLU A 313 -24.68 -3.71 -10.83
N GLN A 314 -23.73 -4.58 -11.17
CA GLN A 314 -23.64 -5.26 -12.47
C GLN A 314 -23.82 -6.79 -12.37
N GLY A 315 -23.72 -7.35 -11.17
CA GLY A 315 -23.86 -8.78 -10.91
C GLY A 315 -22.71 -9.36 -10.08
N THR A 316 -22.62 -10.68 -10.08
CA THR A 316 -21.65 -11.45 -9.29
C THR A 316 -20.39 -11.76 -10.08
N VAL A 317 -19.23 -11.66 -9.43
CA VAL A 317 -17.91 -12.05 -9.98
C VAL A 317 -17.22 -12.93 -8.95
N CYS A 318 -16.63 -14.04 -9.38
CA CYS A 318 -16.01 -15.05 -8.51
C CYS A 318 -14.53 -15.25 -8.84
N PRO A 319 -13.63 -14.34 -8.43
CA PRO A 319 -12.20 -14.50 -8.70
C PRO A 319 -11.64 -15.73 -7.98
N ASP A 320 -10.78 -16.49 -8.64
CA ASP A 320 -10.09 -17.62 -8.03
C ASP A 320 -8.85 -17.14 -7.25
N PHE A 321 -8.99 -16.99 -5.93
CA PHE A 321 -7.89 -16.63 -5.03
C PHE A 321 -7.06 -17.83 -4.54
N THR A 322 -7.19 -19.00 -5.16
CA THR A 322 -6.32 -20.13 -4.84
C THR A 322 -4.85 -19.73 -5.04
N GLY A 323 -4.00 -20.05 -4.06
CA GLY A 323 -2.56 -19.77 -4.11
C GLY A 323 -2.15 -18.36 -3.69
N VAL A 324 -3.07 -17.49 -3.23
CA VAL A 324 -2.67 -16.18 -2.67
C VAL A 324 -1.72 -16.29 -1.46
N PHE A 325 -1.75 -17.44 -0.78
CA PHE A 325 -0.89 -17.76 0.37
C PHE A 325 0.46 -18.39 0.01
N ASP A 326 0.80 -18.53 -1.28
CA ASP A 326 2.11 -19.07 -1.74
C ASP A 326 3.25 -18.04 -1.53
N LEU A 327 3.39 -17.55 -0.31
CA LEU A 327 4.33 -16.51 0.09
C LEU A 327 5.40 -17.09 0.99
N THR A 328 6.65 -16.82 0.65
CA THR A 328 7.78 -17.20 1.50
C THR A 328 8.12 -16.00 2.39
N PRO A 329 8.15 -16.16 3.73
CA PRO A 329 8.57 -15.08 4.60
C PRO A 329 9.99 -14.63 4.22
N PRO A 330 10.29 -13.33 4.35
CA PRO A 330 11.65 -12.86 4.16
C PRO A 330 12.61 -13.53 5.15
N THR A 331 13.88 -13.61 4.78
CA THR A 331 14.92 -14.16 5.66
C THR A 331 15.53 -13.06 6.52
N VAL A 332 16.12 -13.43 7.65
CA VAL A 332 16.77 -12.49 8.58
C VAL A 332 17.84 -11.64 7.90
N ASP A 333 18.59 -12.25 6.98
CA ASP A 333 19.67 -11.58 6.25
C ASP A 333 19.14 -10.42 5.37
N GLU A 334 17.85 -10.39 5.05
CA GLU A 334 17.23 -9.30 4.29
C GLU A 334 16.99 -8.06 5.17
N PHE A 335 16.86 -8.21 6.48
CA PHE A 335 16.56 -7.10 7.41
C PHE A 335 17.82 -6.37 7.90
N VAL A 336 19.00 -6.94 7.69
CA VAL A 336 20.27 -6.36 8.13
C VAL A 336 20.99 -5.72 6.96
N LEU A 337 20.63 -4.47 6.65
CA LEU A 337 21.40 -3.63 5.73
C LEU A 337 22.54 -2.94 6.48
N SER A 338 23.66 -3.66 6.65
CA SER A 338 24.78 -3.10 7.40
C SER A 338 25.66 -2.19 6.55
N VAL A 339 26.15 -1.10 7.16
CA VAL A 339 27.19 -0.20 6.60
C VAL A 339 28.43 -0.97 6.09
N ARG A 340 28.70 -2.18 6.61
CA ARG A 340 29.82 -3.03 6.17
C ARG A 340 29.63 -3.65 4.79
N GLU A 341 28.40 -3.71 4.30
CA GLU A 341 28.07 -4.22 2.97
C GLU A 341 28.17 -3.14 1.89
N LEU A 342 28.25 -1.87 2.31
CA LEU A 342 28.63 -0.77 1.43
C LEU A 342 30.14 -0.84 1.20
N PRO A 343 30.64 -0.70 -0.04
CA PRO A 343 32.06 -0.58 -0.32
C PRO A 343 32.55 0.80 0.14
N ILE A 344 32.59 1.02 1.45
CA ILE A 344 33.14 2.23 2.02
C ILE A 344 34.65 2.11 1.88
N GLY A 345 35.17 2.69 0.80
CA GLY A 345 36.60 2.94 0.67
C GLY A 345 37.06 3.62 1.96
N GLY A 346 37.89 2.94 2.73
CA GLY A 346 38.35 3.43 4.01
C GLY A 346 38.89 4.85 3.87
N ALA A 347 38.28 5.79 4.61
CA ALA A 347 38.92 7.07 4.85
C ALA A 347 40.11 6.86 5.83
N PRO A 348 41.21 7.61 5.67
CA PRO A 348 42.50 7.39 6.33
C PRO A 348 42.50 7.47 7.86
#